data_AF-A0A7Y5J790-F1
#
_entry.id   AF-A0A7Y5J790-F1
#
_cell.length_a   1.000
_cell.length_b   1.000
_cell.length_c   1.000
_cell.angle_alpha   90.00
_cell.angle_beta   90.00
_cell.angle_gamma   90.00
#
_symmetry.space_group_name_H-M   'P 1'
#
loop_
_entity.id
_entity.type
_entity.pdbx_description
1 polymer ?
#
loop_
_entity_poly.entity_id
_entity_poly.type
_entity_poly.pdbx_seq_one_letter_code
_entity_poly.pdbx_strand_id
1 'polypeptide(L)'
;MIKLHPVLVKAVVEALQIIFAENRHADKVIEQTLKSNPKWGARDRAFIAESVYDMVRHYRLLYELDGAPPASPADWYRLFGTYRLLNDLELPPWVEFEGVKKSRIADKYPALRQVRAIRESVPDWLDALGAAELGNQWEATLQALNQPAQVVLRTNVLKTNRETLIKQLL
;
A
#
# COMPACT_ATOMS: atom_id res chain seq x y z
N MET A 1 19.86 -0.73 -7.07
CA MET A 1 18.53 -0.69 -7.73
C MET A 1 17.93 -2.09 -7.60
N ILE A 2 16.75 -2.25 -6.98
CA ILE A 2 16.12 -3.58 -6.82
C ILE A 2 15.56 -4.00 -8.18
N LYS A 3 16.09 -5.09 -8.75
CA LYS A 3 15.57 -5.66 -9.98
C LYS A 3 14.17 -6.22 -9.72
N LEU A 4 13.18 -5.76 -10.47
CA LEU A 4 11.81 -6.29 -10.39
C LEU A 4 11.80 -7.72 -10.94
N HIS A 5 11.31 -8.65 -10.12
CA HIS A 5 11.10 -10.04 -10.51
C HIS A 5 9.62 -10.25 -10.85
N PRO A 6 9.27 -10.77 -12.05
CA PRO A 6 7.87 -10.95 -12.47
C PRO A 6 7.03 -11.73 -11.46
N VAL A 7 7.62 -12.77 -10.84
CA VAL A 7 6.95 -13.61 -9.83
C VAL A 7 6.52 -12.81 -8.61
N LEU A 8 7.35 -11.86 -8.15
CA LEU A 8 7.03 -11.04 -6.99
C LEU A 8 5.95 -10.00 -7.32
N VAL A 9 6.02 -9.38 -8.50
CA VAL A 9 4.99 -8.44 -8.96
C VAL A 9 3.65 -9.13 -9.11
N LYS A 10 3.64 -10.33 -9.72
CA LYS A 10 2.46 -11.16 -9.83
C LYS A 10 1.84 -11.44 -8.45
N ALA A 11 2.66 -11.80 -7.46
CA ALA A 11 2.17 -12.03 -6.10
C ALA A 11 1.54 -10.78 -5.46
N VAL A 12 2.09 -9.59 -5.70
CA VAL A 12 1.51 -8.32 -5.23
C VAL A 12 0.17 -8.05 -5.92
N VAL A 13 0.11 -8.20 -7.25
CA VAL A 13 -1.11 -8.01 -8.05
C VAL A 13 -2.22 -8.97 -7.62
N GLU A 14 -1.90 -10.26 -7.48
CA GLU A 14 -2.86 -11.28 -7.02
C GLU A 14 -3.34 -10.98 -5.60
N ALA A 15 -2.44 -10.58 -4.69
CA ALA A 15 -2.83 -10.20 -3.34
C ALA A 15 -3.81 -9.01 -3.32
N LEU A 16 -3.55 -7.97 -4.12
CA LEU A 16 -4.44 -6.81 -4.23
C LEU A 16 -5.81 -7.18 -4.80
N GLN A 17 -5.84 -8.04 -5.82
CA GLN A 17 -7.08 -8.55 -6.38
C GLN A 17 -7.90 -9.29 -5.33
N ILE A 18 -7.28 -10.19 -4.54
CA ILE A 18 -7.97 -10.93 -3.48
C ILE A 18 -8.49 -9.97 -2.39
N ILE A 19 -7.72 -8.95 -2.03
CA ILE A 19 -8.12 -7.97 -1.00
C ILE A 19 -9.36 -7.20 -1.45
N PHE A 20 -9.34 -6.63 -2.65
CA PHE A 20 -10.37 -5.69 -3.09
C PHE A 20 -11.53 -6.33 -3.85
N ALA A 21 -11.28 -7.35 -4.69
CA ALA A 21 -12.33 -8.01 -5.47
C ALA A 21 -13.02 -9.13 -4.67
N GLU A 22 -12.29 -9.84 -3.79
CA GLU A 22 -12.86 -10.91 -2.96
C GLU A 22 -13.13 -10.47 -1.50
N ASN A 23 -12.92 -9.19 -1.18
CA ASN A 23 -13.18 -8.58 0.12
C ASN A 23 -12.50 -9.33 1.28
N ARG A 24 -11.20 -9.61 1.13
CA ARG A 24 -10.40 -10.34 2.12
C ARG A 24 -9.48 -9.39 2.90
N HIS A 25 -9.23 -9.70 4.18
CA HIS A 25 -8.33 -8.89 5.00
C HIS A 25 -6.87 -8.98 4.50
N ALA A 26 -6.22 -7.82 4.35
CA ALA A 26 -4.87 -7.72 3.81
C ALA A 26 -3.83 -8.52 4.60
N ASP A 27 -3.91 -8.50 5.93
CA ASP A 27 -3.01 -9.26 6.81
C ASP A 27 -3.08 -10.77 6.52
N LYS A 28 -4.29 -11.30 6.34
CA LYS A 28 -4.53 -12.72 6.04
C LYS A 28 -4.09 -13.11 4.65
N VAL A 29 -4.32 -12.24 3.66
CA VAL A 29 -3.88 -12.49 2.29
C VAL A 29 -2.35 -12.52 2.22
N ILE A 30 -1.67 -11.54 2.83
CA ILE A 30 -0.20 -11.51 2.87
C ILE A 30 0.33 -12.74 3.61
N GLU A 31 -0.22 -13.07 4.78
CA GLU A 31 0.18 -14.25 5.56
C GLU A 31 0.06 -15.53 4.71
N GLN A 32 -1.06 -15.72 4.02
CA GLN A 32 -1.31 -16.87 3.16
C GLN A 32 -0.34 -16.91 1.97
N THR A 33 -0.17 -15.81 1.24
CA THR A 33 0.73 -15.71 0.09
C THR A 33 2.18 -16.02 0.47
N LEU A 34 2.65 -15.53 1.62
CA LEU A 34 4.01 -15.80 2.12
C LEU A 34 4.18 -17.24 2.66
N LYS A 35 3.13 -17.86 3.21
CA LYS A 35 3.15 -19.26 3.65
C LYS A 35 3.17 -20.23 2.48
N SER A 36 2.42 -19.94 1.42
CA SER A 36 2.40 -20.75 0.20
C SER A 36 3.72 -20.71 -0.58
N ASN A 37 4.60 -19.74 -0.30
CA ASN A 37 5.87 -19.55 -0.99
C ASN A 37 7.07 -19.59 -0.02
N PRO A 38 7.41 -20.77 0.54
CA PRO A 38 8.46 -20.90 1.56
C PRO A 38 9.86 -20.55 1.04
N LYS A 39 10.09 -20.60 -0.28
CA LYS A 39 11.38 -20.33 -0.93
C LYS A 39 11.74 -18.83 -0.98
N TRP A 40 10.79 -17.93 -0.74
CA TRP A 40 11.05 -16.49 -0.77
C TRP A 40 11.86 -16.04 0.46
N GLY A 41 12.96 -15.34 0.19
CA GLY A 41 13.86 -14.84 1.22
C GLY A 41 13.29 -13.62 1.94
N ALA A 42 14.01 -13.12 2.94
CA ALA A 42 13.59 -11.95 3.73
C ALA A 42 13.33 -10.71 2.86
N ARG A 43 14.14 -10.46 1.84
CA ARG A 43 13.99 -9.32 0.92
C ARG A 43 12.72 -9.43 0.07
N ASP A 44 12.44 -10.61 -0.45
CA ASP A 44 11.25 -10.87 -1.27
C ASP A 44 9.97 -10.71 -0.43
N ARG A 45 9.99 -11.23 0.80
CA ARG A 45 8.90 -11.11 1.76
C ARG A 45 8.62 -9.66 2.13
N ALA A 46 9.68 -8.89 2.43
CA ALA A 46 9.57 -7.46 2.72
C ALA A 46 8.98 -6.71 1.52
N PHE A 47 9.51 -6.94 0.31
CA PHE A 47 9.02 -6.31 -0.91
C PHE A 47 7.52 -6.56 -1.14
N ILE A 48 7.03 -7.79 -0.97
CA ILE A 48 5.61 -8.12 -1.15
C ILE A 48 4.77 -7.42 -0.08
N ALA A 49 5.14 -7.55 1.20
CA ALA A 49 4.36 -6.99 2.30
C ALA A 49 4.29 -5.46 2.22
N GLU A 50 5.43 -4.79 2.01
CA GLU A 50 5.51 -3.33 1.89
C GLU A 50 4.70 -2.84 0.68
N SER A 51 4.89 -3.44 -0.50
CA SER A 51 4.16 -3.03 -1.70
C SER A 51 2.65 -3.21 -1.55
N VAL A 52 2.19 -4.33 -0.99
CA VAL A 52 0.76 -4.58 -0.78
C VAL A 52 0.19 -3.59 0.22
N TYR A 53 0.81 -3.40 1.38
CA TYR A 53 0.29 -2.46 2.39
C TYR A 53 0.27 -1.01 1.90
N ASP A 54 1.32 -0.58 1.19
CA ASP A 54 1.39 0.78 0.65
C ASP A 54 0.34 0.99 -0.45
N MET A 55 0.15 0.02 -1.34
CA MET A 55 -0.89 0.10 -2.38
C MET A 55 -2.31 0.04 -1.81
N VAL A 56 -2.55 -0.76 -0.75
CA VAL A 56 -3.85 -0.77 -0.05
C VAL A 56 -4.12 0.59 0.59
N ARG A 57 -3.12 1.16 1.25
CA ARG A 57 -3.21 2.48 1.89
C ARG A 57 -3.52 3.60 0.89
N HIS A 58 -2.88 3.58 -0.27
CA HIS A 58 -3.05 4.59 -1.31
C HIS A 58 -3.99 4.18 -2.44
N TYR A 59 -4.84 3.17 -2.23
CA TYR A 59 -5.65 2.55 -3.29
C TYR A 59 -6.51 3.56 -4.07
N ARG A 60 -7.20 4.47 -3.36
CA ARG A 60 -8.04 5.50 -4.00
C ARG A 60 -7.22 6.46 -4.84
N LEU A 61 -6.13 6.98 -4.30
CA LEU A 61 -5.25 7.85 -5.05
C LEU A 61 -4.73 7.18 -6.33
N LEU A 62 -4.32 5.90 -6.22
CA LEU A 62 -3.78 5.14 -7.34
C LEU A 62 -4.83 4.90 -8.44
N TYR A 63 -6.05 4.50 -8.09
CA TYR A 63 -7.08 4.28 -9.12
C TYR A 63 -7.61 5.58 -9.72
N GLU A 64 -7.62 6.69 -8.98
CA GLU A 64 -8.02 8.01 -9.51
C GLU A 64 -6.98 8.53 -10.54
N LEU A 65 -5.69 8.29 -10.27
CA LEU A 65 -4.61 8.55 -11.23
C LEU A 65 -4.81 7.70 -12.50
N ASP A 66 -5.14 6.43 -12.32
CA ASP A 66 -5.46 5.54 -13.44
C ASP A 66 -6.75 5.97 -14.17
N GLY A 67 -7.72 6.50 -13.44
CA GLY A 67 -9.00 7.03 -13.90
C GLY A 67 -10.20 6.11 -13.67
N ALA A 68 -9.97 4.88 -13.20
CA ALA A 68 -11.02 3.95 -12.79
C ALA A 68 -10.47 2.89 -11.83
N PRO A 69 -11.30 2.34 -10.93
CA PRO A 69 -10.94 1.14 -10.17
C PRO A 69 -10.59 -0.03 -11.11
N PRO A 70 -9.58 -0.85 -10.75
CA PRO A 70 -9.21 -2.00 -11.56
C PRO A 70 -10.33 -3.04 -11.62
N ALA A 71 -10.64 -3.51 -12.83
CA ALA A 71 -11.69 -4.52 -13.08
C ALA A 71 -11.14 -5.80 -13.72
N SER A 72 -9.99 -5.72 -14.39
CA SER A 72 -9.32 -6.82 -15.06
C SER A 72 -7.91 -7.04 -14.49
N PRO A 73 -7.31 -8.24 -14.69
CA PRO A 73 -5.92 -8.50 -14.31
C PRO A 73 -4.93 -7.45 -14.85
N ALA A 74 -5.13 -6.99 -16.09
CA ALA A 74 -4.29 -5.97 -16.71
C ALA A 74 -4.37 -4.61 -15.97
N ASP A 75 -5.54 -4.25 -15.44
CA ASP A 75 -5.71 -3.02 -14.66
C ASP A 75 -4.93 -3.06 -13.35
N TRP A 76 -4.84 -4.24 -12.70
CA TRP A 76 -4.04 -4.40 -11.49
C TRP A 76 -2.53 -4.23 -11.73
N TYR A 77 -2.03 -4.74 -12.86
CA TYR A 77 -0.64 -4.46 -13.27
C TYR A 77 -0.42 -2.99 -13.58
N ARG A 78 -1.38 -2.34 -14.24
CA ARG A 78 -1.34 -0.89 -14.51
C ARG A 78 -1.34 -0.07 -13.22
N LEU A 79 -2.12 -0.48 -12.22
CA LEU A 79 -2.16 0.13 -10.89
C LEU A 79 -0.80 -0.02 -10.18
N PHE A 80 -0.20 -1.21 -10.23
CA PHE A 80 1.15 -1.44 -9.72
C PHE A 80 2.20 -0.58 -10.43
N GLY A 81 2.09 -0.45 -11.76
CA GLY A 81 2.95 0.42 -12.55
C GLY A 81 2.83 1.89 -12.15
N THR A 82 1.60 2.35 -11.92
CA THR A 82 1.30 3.71 -11.45
C THR A 82 1.91 3.96 -10.07
N TYR A 83 1.75 3.00 -9.15
CA TYR A 83 2.38 3.03 -7.82
C TYR A 83 3.91 3.17 -7.91
N ARG A 84 4.56 2.38 -8.76
CA ARG A 84 6.01 2.44 -8.98
C ARG A 84 6.44 3.82 -9.49
N LEU A 85 5.79 4.34 -10.53
CA LEU A 85 6.14 5.65 -11.09
C LEU A 85 5.86 6.82 -10.13
N LEU A 86 4.82 6.72 -9.30
CA LEU A 86 4.51 7.71 -8.26
C LEU A 86 5.61 7.80 -7.20
N ASN A 87 6.29 6.68 -6.92
CA ASN A 87 7.44 6.60 -6.03
C ASN A 87 8.79 6.84 -6.74
N ASP A 88 8.77 7.42 -7.95
CA ASP A 88 9.95 7.69 -8.78
C ASP A 88 10.81 6.44 -9.08
N LEU A 89 10.17 5.27 -9.12
CA LEU A 89 10.83 4.01 -9.45
C LEU A 89 10.63 3.67 -10.94
N GLU A 90 11.67 3.12 -11.56
CA GLU A 90 11.62 2.68 -12.96
C GLU A 90 10.73 1.45 -13.14
N LEU A 91 10.10 1.38 -14.31
CA LEU A 91 9.35 0.21 -14.78
C LEU A 91 10.19 -0.58 -15.78
N PRO A 92 10.25 -1.91 -15.66
CA PRO A 92 10.84 -2.75 -16.69
C PRO A 92 9.98 -2.71 -17.96
N PRO A 93 10.54 -3.04 -19.14
CA PRO A 93 9.84 -3.04 -20.42
C PRO A 93 8.96 -4.29 -20.56
N TRP A 94 7.98 -4.43 -19.69
CA TRP A 94 7.00 -5.53 -19.70
C TRP A 94 5.71 -5.08 -20.39
N VAL A 95 5.07 -6.01 -21.10
CA VAL A 95 3.81 -5.74 -21.85
C VAL A 95 2.71 -5.29 -20.89
N GLU A 96 2.70 -5.81 -19.67
CA GLU A 96 1.74 -5.46 -18.62
C GLU A 96 1.83 -3.99 -18.17
N PHE A 97 2.96 -3.32 -18.43
CA PHE A 97 3.16 -1.90 -18.14
C PHE A 97 3.04 -1.02 -19.38
N GLU A 98 2.73 -1.60 -20.55
CA GLU A 98 2.45 -0.82 -21.74
C GLU A 98 1.24 0.09 -21.51
N GLY A 99 1.44 1.39 -21.70
CA GLY A 99 0.41 2.41 -21.47
C GLY A 99 0.48 3.11 -20.12
N VAL A 100 1.28 2.61 -19.16
CA VAL A 100 1.60 3.37 -17.93
C VAL A 100 2.62 4.46 -18.28
N LYS A 101 2.19 5.73 -18.30
CA LYS A 101 3.06 6.87 -18.65
C LYS A 101 3.23 7.81 -17.46
N LYS A 102 4.49 8.14 -17.14
CA LYS A 102 4.82 9.11 -16.08
C LYS A 102 4.20 10.49 -16.35
N SER A 103 4.11 10.91 -17.61
CA SER A 103 3.47 12.17 -17.99
C SER A 103 1.99 12.23 -17.57
N ARG A 104 1.21 11.18 -17.84
CA ARG A 104 -0.21 11.10 -17.46
C ARG A 104 -0.41 11.25 -15.95
N ILE A 105 0.48 10.64 -15.15
CA ILE A 105 0.47 10.77 -13.69
C ILE A 105 0.80 12.22 -13.31
N ALA A 106 1.88 12.78 -13.86
CA ALA A 106 2.31 14.14 -13.58
C ALA A 106 1.25 15.21 -13.93
N ASP A 107 0.47 14.99 -15.00
CA ASP A 107 -0.59 15.90 -15.44
C ASP A 107 -1.81 15.87 -14.49
N LYS A 108 -2.22 14.68 -14.04
CA LYS A 108 -3.41 14.51 -13.17
C LYS A 108 -3.13 14.80 -11.70
N TYR A 109 -1.94 14.44 -11.23
CA TYR A 109 -1.61 14.43 -9.81
C TYR A 109 -1.78 15.78 -9.09
N PRO A 110 -1.44 16.95 -9.69
CA PRO A 110 -1.67 18.25 -9.07
C PRO A 110 -3.14 18.54 -8.76
N ALA A 111 -4.04 18.17 -9.66
CA ALA A 111 -5.48 18.38 -9.48
C ALA A 111 -6.05 17.45 -8.41
N LEU A 112 -5.70 16.15 -8.46
CA LEU A 112 -6.20 15.16 -7.49
C LEU A 112 -5.74 15.46 -6.06
N ARG A 113 -4.54 16.02 -5.87
CA ARG A 113 -4.05 16.40 -4.54
C ARG A 113 -4.77 17.58 -3.91
N GLN A 114 -5.55 18.35 -4.66
CA GLN A 114 -6.41 19.40 -4.09
C GLN A 114 -7.62 18.83 -3.36
N VAL A 115 -8.03 17.60 -3.70
CA VAL A 115 -9.16 16.92 -3.05
C VAL A 115 -8.62 16.11 -1.88
N ARG A 116 -8.85 16.59 -0.65
CA ARG A 116 -8.35 15.96 0.59
C ARG A 116 -8.60 14.45 0.65
N ALA A 117 -9.84 14.01 0.39
CA ALA A 117 -10.20 12.59 0.44
C ALA A 117 -9.44 11.72 -0.58
N ILE A 118 -9.15 12.26 -1.77
CA ILE A 118 -8.37 11.56 -2.80
C ILE A 118 -6.89 11.56 -2.42
N ARG A 119 -6.36 12.72 -2.02
CA ARG A 119 -4.95 12.89 -1.59
C ARG A 119 -4.60 11.91 -0.47
N GLU A 120 -5.47 11.80 0.53
CA GLU A 120 -5.30 10.92 1.69
C GLU A 120 -5.87 9.51 1.46
N SER A 121 -6.36 9.23 0.25
CA SER A 121 -6.84 7.92 -0.17
C SER A 121 -7.92 7.29 0.73
N VAL A 122 -8.86 8.10 1.22
CA VAL A 122 -10.01 7.68 2.03
C VAL A 122 -11.33 7.86 1.29
N PRO A 123 -12.39 7.08 1.57
CA PRO A 123 -13.72 7.31 1.00
C PRO A 123 -14.34 8.65 1.43
N ASP A 124 -15.22 9.23 0.61
CA ASP A 124 -15.86 10.53 0.90
C ASP A 124 -16.69 10.52 2.18
N TRP A 125 -17.36 9.41 2.48
CA TRP A 125 -18.15 9.27 3.71
C TRP A 125 -17.26 9.32 4.96
N LEU A 126 -16.04 8.78 4.88
CA LEU A 126 -15.10 8.78 6.01
C LEU A 126 -14.49 10.17 6.19
N ASP A 127 -14.19 10.84 5.08
CA ASP A 127 -13.70 12.21 5.09
C ASP A 127 -14.72 13.19 5.68
N ALA A 128 -16.00 13.04 5.32
CA ALA A 128 -17.10 13.84 5.87
C ALA A 128 -17.29 13.58 7.37
N LEU A 129 -17.27 12.31 7.79
CA LEU A 129 -17.40 11.92 9.20
C LEU A 129 -16.24 12.47 10.03
N GLY A 130 -15.00 12.28 9.59
CA GLY A 130 -13.82 12.78 10.30
C GLY A 130 -13.80 14.31 10.41
N ALA A 131 -14.23 15.02 9.36
CA ALA A 131 -14.36 16.47 9.40
C ALA A 131 -15.43 16.93 10.40
N ALA A 132 -16.55 16.22 10.52
CA ALA A 132 -17.62 16.54 11.45
C ALA A 132 -17.21 16.28 12.92
N GLU A 133 -16.55 15.16 13.20
CA GLU A 133 -16.23 14.73 14.56
C GLU A 133 -14.91 15.32 15.10
N LEU A 134 -13.91 15.51 14.23
CA LEU A 134 -12.55 15.92 14.63
C LEU A 134 -12.19 17.35 14.20
N GLY A 135 -12.99 17.97 13.32
CA GLY A 135 -12.79 19.35 12.86
C GLY A 135 -11.36 19.61 12.39
N ASN A 136 -10.68 20.55 13.04
CA ASN A 136 -9.31 20.97 12.70
C ASN A 136 -8.25 19.87 12.91
N GLN A 137 -8.53 18.84 13.71
CA GLN A 137 -7.59 17.73 13.93
C GLN A 137 -7.59 16.74 12.76
N TRP A 138 -8.65 16.72 11.95
CA TRP A 138 -8.86 15.69 10.94
C TRP A 138 -7.74 15.60 9.90
N GLU A 139 -7.25 16.75 9.44
CA GLU A 139 -6.15 16.84 8.46
C GLU A 139 -4.88 16.16 8.98
N ALA A 140 -4.47 16.47 10.22
CA ALA A 140 -3.30 15.85 10.83
C ALA A 140 -3.52 14.36 11.13
N THR A 141 -4.75 13.97 11.49
CA THR A 141 -5.11 12.56 11.69
C THR A 141 -4.97 11.76 10.40
N LEU A 142 -5.49 12.25 9.27
CA LEU A 142 -5.34 11.58 7.97
C LEU A 142 -3.88 11.38 7.58
N GLN A 143 -3.07 12.44 7.71
CA GLN A 143 -1.64 12.37 7.42
C GLN A 143 -0.94 11.33 8.29
N ALA A 144 -1.31 11.23 9.58
CA ALA A 144 -0.75 10.25 10.51
C ALA A 144 -1.21 8.82 10.19
N LEU A 145 -2.48 8.61 9.82
CA LEU A 145 -3.01 7.31 9.39
C LEU A 145 -2.35 6.80 8.10
N ASN A 146 -1.86 7.73 7.27
CA ASN A 146 -1.15 7.40 6.04
C ASN A 146 0.35 7.10 6.22
N GLN A 147 0.86 7.11 7.45
CA GLN A 147 2.24 6.68 7.73
C GLN A 147 2.32 5.19 8.07
N PRO A 148 3.45 4.51 7.77
CA PRO A 148 3.71 3.17 8.30
C PRO A 148 3.66 3.15 9.84
N ALA A 149 2.91 2.20 10.40
CA ALA A 149 2.77 2.07 11.83
C ALA A 149 4.10 1.62 12.48
N GLN A 150 4.49 2.28 13.56
CA GLN A 150 5.64 1.86 14.36
C GLN A 150 5.33 0.59 15.14
N VAL A 151 6.33 -0.27 15.30
CA VAL A 151 6.21 -1.48 16.12
C VAL A 151 6.17 -1.07 17.59
N VAL A 152 5.00 -1.23 18.22
CA VAL A 152 4.82 -0.99 19.65
C VAL A 152 4.69 -2.33 20.37
N LEU A 153 5.60 -2.59 21.31
CA LEU A 153 5.59 -3.81 22.12
C LEU A 153 5.16 -3.50 23.55
N ARG A 154 4.29 -4.36 24.11
CA ARG A 154 3.92 -4.31 25.52
C ARG A 154 4.63 -5.41 26.29
N THR A 155 5.49 -5.03 27.24
CA THR A 155 6.17 -5.98 28.12
C THR A 155 5.17 -6.75 28.99
N ASN A 156 5.31 -8.08 29.05
CA ASN A 156 4.57 -8.89 30.01
C ASN A 156 5.27 -8.84 31.38
N VAL A 157 4.75 -7.98 32.27
CA VAL A 157 5.31 -7.73 33.61
C VAL A 157 5.29 -8.92 34.56
N LEU A 158 4.52 -9.98 34.24
CA LEU A 158 4.54 -11.23 35.00
C LEU A 158 5.77 -12.09 34.71
N LYS A 159 6.48 -11.82 33.60
CA LYS A 159 7.63 -12.62 33.15
C LYS A 159 8.95 -11.86 33.14
N THR A 160 8.93 -10.55 32.94
CA THR A 160 10.12 -9.70 32.85
C THR A 160 9.76 -8.22 33.05
N ASN A 161 10.75 -7.32 33.03
CA ASN A 161 10.54 -5.87 33.06
C ASN A 161 10.98 -5.21 31.73
N ARG A 162 10.62 -3.93 31.55
CA ARG A 162 10.88 -3.17 30.31
C ARG A 162 12.37 -3.13 29.95
N GLU A 163 13.23 -2.86 30.93
CA GLU A 163 14.67 -2.70 30.74
C GLU A 163 15.32 -4.02 30.29
N THR A 164 14.95 -5.12 30.94
CA THR A 164 15.42 -6.47 30.58
C THR A 164 14.94 -6.87 29.18
N LEU A 165 13.68 -6.58 28.83
CA LEU A 165 13.17 -6.87 27.49
C LEU A 165 13.92 -6.08 26.41
N ILE A 166 14.20 -4.79 26.63
CA ILE A 166 14.96 -3.95 25.68
C ILE A 166 16.35 -4.56 25.42
N LYS A 167 17.06 -4.99 26.47
CA LYS A 167 18.39 -5.63 26.33
C LYS A 167 18.37 -6.95 25.56
N GLN A 168 17.22 -7.62 25.44
CA GLN A 168 17.08 -8.89 24.72
C GLN A 168 16.70 -8.70 23.24
N LEU A 169 16.21 -7.52 22.86
CA LEU A 169 15.75 -7.21 21.50
C LEU A 169 16.77 -6.40 20.69
N LEU A 170 17.75 -5.79 21.36
CA LEU A 170 18.91 -5.11 20.76
C LEU A 170 20.07 -6.09 20.56
#